data_AF-A0A6I2HZ76-F1
#
_entry.id   AF-A0A6I2HZ76-F1
#
_cell.length_a   1.000
_cell.length_b   1.000
_cell.length_c   1.000
_cell.angle_alpha   90.00
_cell.angle_beta   90.00
_cell.angle_gamma   90.00
#
_symmetry.space_group_name_H-M   'P 1'
#
loop_
_entity.id
_entity.type
_entity.pdbx_description
1 polymer ?
#
loop_
_entity_poly.entity_id
_entity_poly.type
_entity_poly.pdbx_seq_one_letter_code
_entity_poly.pdbx_strand_id
1 'polypeptide(L)'
;MFIPKAYLLHQTYKKHRSDLTQRTENEKKLVAGHLVGLLREPKRHKQGVVSGFFSKEKFPLLSQEENNAELEKVMNPFRESGYQVTLDKSGEGFTLNLDWTDVNNH
;
A
#
# COMPACT_ATOMS: atom_id res chain seq x y z
N MET A 1 1.09 39.64 -16.71
CA MET A 1 1.29 38.25 -16.24
C MET A 1 2.49 38.26 -15.29
N PHE A 2 2.27 38.11 -13.98
CA PHE A 2 3.36 38.08 -12.99
C PHE A 2 3.86 36.64 -12.85
N ILE A 3 5.08 36.36 -13.32
CA ILE A 3 5.72 35.05 -13.12
C ILE A 3 6.28 35.03 -11.69
N PRO A 4 5.91 34.06 -10.84
CA PRO A 4 6.43 33.96 -9.48
C PRO A 4 7.96 33.84 -9.47
N LYS A 5 8.63 34.47 -8.50
CA LYS A 5 10.08 34.36 -8.34
C LYS A 5 10.48 32.89 -8.19
N ALA A 6 11.50 32.45 -8.93
CA ALA A 6 11.95 31.05 -8.99
C ALA A 6 12.23 30.43 -7.61
N TYR A 7 12.67 31.22 -6.64
CA TYR A 7 12.87 30.79 -5.26
C TYR A 7 11.57 30.30 -4.58
N LEU A 8 10.46 31.02 -4.78
CA LEU A 8 9.16 30.64 -4.22
C LEU A 8 8.68 29.32 -4.84
N LEU A 9 8.80 29.18 -6.17
CA LEU A 9 8.46 27.93 -6.87
C LEU A 9 9.27 26.75 -6.33
N HIS A 10 10.58 26.93 -6.08
CA HIS A 10 11.44 25.89 -5.53
C HIS A 10 11.06 25.50 -4.10
N GLN A 11 10.72 26.47 -3.26
CA GLN A 11 10.24 26.20 -1.90
C GLN A 11 8.90 25.46 -1.90
N THR A 12 7.94 25.91 -2.73
CA THR A 12 6.63 25.25 -2.86
C THR A 12 6.79 23.83 -3.39
N TYR A 13 7.67 23.62 -4.38
CA TYR A 13 7.97 22.30 -4.91
C TYR A 13 8.56 21.36 -3.84
N LYS A 14 9.56 21.82 -3.08
CA LYS A 14 10.16 21.04 -1.99
C LYS A 14 9.13 20.66 -0.92
N LYS A 15 8.29 21.62 -0.52
CA LYS A 15 7.22 21.37 0.45
C LYS A 15 6.21 20.35 -0.08
N HIS A 16 5.74 20.53 -1.31
CA HIS A 16 4.81 19.62 -1.95
C HIS A 16 5.37 18.19 -2.05
N ARG A 17 6.65 18.06 -2.40
CA ARG A 17 7.33 16.75 -2.43
C ARG A 17 7.41 16.10 -1.05
N SER A 18 7.72 16.88 0.00
CA SER A 18 7.73 16.38 1.37
C SER A 18 6.34 15.91 1.83
N ASP A 19 5.30 16.69 1.54
CA ASP A 19 3.92 16.37 1.88
C ASP A 19 3.44 15.11 1.15
N LEU A 20 3.79 14.96 -0.12
CA LEU A 20 3.48 13.74 -0.90
C LEU A 20 4.14 12.51 -0.30
N THR A 21 5.44 12.57 0.00
CA THR A 21 6.15 11.45 0.64
C THR A 21 5.47 11.05 1.95
N GLN A 22 5.11 12.03 2.79
CA GLN A 22 4.45 11.76 4.06
C GLN A 22 3.07 11.11 3.87
N ARG A 23 2.29 11.54 2.88
CA ARG A 23 0.99 10.94 2.56
C ARG A 23 1.14 9.50 2.07
N THR A 24 2.11 9.22 1.21
CA THR A 24 2.42 7.86 0.76
C THR A 24 2.82 6.97 1.94
N GLU A 25 3.68 7.45 2.84
CA GLU A 25 4.04 6.70 4.06
C GLU A 25 2.83 6.40 4.95
N ASN A 26 1.91 7.36 5.08
CA ASN A 26 0.69 7.16 5.86
C ASN A 26 -0.24 6.12 5.22
N GLU A 27 -0.44 6.17 3.89
CA GLU A 27 -1.22 5.16 3.17
C GLU A 27 -0.61 3.77 3.36
N LYS A 28 0.72 3.62 3.24
CA LYS A 28 1.40 2.34 3.47
C LYS A 28 1.15 1.77 4.86
N LYS A 29 1.26 2.62 5.89
CA LYS A 29 0.98 2.22 7.28
C LYS A 29 -0.47 1.79 7.48
N LEU A 30 -1.42 2.47 6.84
CA LEU A 30 -2.83 2.12 6.91
C LEU A 30 -3.12 0.78 6.22
N VAL A 31 -2.55 0.54 5.03
CA VAL A 31 -2.66 -0.73 4.32
C VAL A 31 -2.08 -1.86 5.17
N ALA A 32 -0.84 -1.71 5.64
CA ALA A 32 -0.19 -2.71 6.49
C ALA A 32 -0.98 -2.99 7.78
N GLY A 33 -1.46 -1.93 8.45
CA GLY A 33 -2.28 -2.05 9.65
C GLY A 33 -3.59 -2.80 9.40
N HIS A 34 -4.24 -2.54 8.26
CA HIS A 34 -5.45 -3.25 7.87
C HIS A 34 -5.18 -4.74 7.63
N LEU A 35 -4.11 -5.08 6.89
CA LEU A 35 -3.72 -6.48 6.67
C LEU A 35 -3.38 -7.21 7.97
N VAL A 36 -2.62 -6.58 8.87
CA VAL A 36 -2.33 -7.14 10.19
C VAL A 36 -3.62 -7.33 11.00
N GLY A 37 -4.55 -6.38 10.93
CA GLY A 37 -5.88 -6.52 11.55
C GLY A 37 -6.63 -7.74 11.03
N LEU A 38 -6.65 -7.93 9.71
CA LEU A 38 -7.27 -9.09 9.07
C LEU A 38 -6.63 -10.42 9.49
N LEU A 39 -5.30 -10.48 9.61
CA LEU A 39 -4.56 -11.64 10.12
C LEU A 39 -4.84 -11.93 11.60
N ARG A 40 -5.19 -10.92 12.39
CA ARG A 40 -5.54 -11.08 13.82
C ARG A 40 -6.98 -11.53 14.05
N GLU A 41 -7.80 -11.68 13.01
CA GLU A 41 -9.19 -12.12 13.12
C GLU A 41 -9.35 -13.59 12.69
N PRO A 42 -9.34 -14.57 13.63
CA PRO A 42 -9.37 -16.01 13.33
C PRO A 42 -10.56 -16.46 12.48
N LYS A 43 -11.65 -15.68 12.52
CA LYS A 43 -12.87 -15.98 11.75
C LYS A 43 -12.71 -15.69 10.25
N ARG A 44 -11.79 -14.80 9.86
CA ARG A 44 -11.62 -14.34 8.47
C ARG A 44 -10.69 -15.21 7.64
N HIS A 45 -9.85 -16.02 8.26
CA HIS A 45 -8.80 -16.78 7.58
C HIS A 45 -8.80 -18.27 7.95
N LYS A 46 -9.98 -18.85 8.22
CA LYS A 46 -10.13 -20.27 8.60
C LYS A 46 -9.48 -21.27 7.62
N GLN A 47 -9.09 -20.83 6.44
CA GLN A 47 -8.47 -21.61 5.38
C GLN A 47 -7.04 -21.14 5.05
N GLY A 48 -6.38 -20.35 5.89
CA GLY A 48 -5.00 -19.90 5.64
C GLY A 48 -4.86 -18.84 4.55
N VAL A 49 -5.95 -18.15 4.20
CA VAL A 49 -5.97 -17.07 3.21
C VAL A 49 -6.70 -15.87 3.80
N VAL A 50 -6.20 -14.66 3.51
CA VAL A 50 -6.92 -13.42 3.80
C VAL A 50 -6.76 -12.40 2.67
N SER A 51 -7.83 -11.67 2.39
CA SER A 51 -7.89 -10.68 1.31
C SER A 51 -8.31 -9.32 1.86
N GLY A 52 -7.62 -8.27 1.44
CA GLY A 52 -7.95 -6.88 1.75
C GLY A 52 -8.15 -6.08 0.47
N PHE A 53 -9.35 -5.51 0.29
CA PHE A 53 -9.62 -4.55 -0.78
C PHE A 53 -9.34 -3.12 -0.31
N PHE A 54 -8.63 -2.37 -1.15
CA PHE A 54 -8.21 -0.99 -0.92
C PHE A 54 -8.70 -0.12 -2.08
N SER A 55 -9.78 0.62 -1.84
CA SER A 55 -10.38 1.50 -2.83
C SER A 55 -9.49 2.69 -3.17
N LYS A 56 -9.44 3.08 -4.44
CA LYS A 56 -8.73 4.26 -4.95
C LYS A 56 -9.15 5.57 -4.28
N GLU A 57 -10.40 5.68 -3.83
CA GLU A 57 -10.88 6.87 -3.10
C GLU A 57 -10.16 7.06 -1.76
N LYS A 58 -9.85 5.95 -1.08
CA LYS A 58 -9.18 5.95 0.24
C LYS A 58 -7.67 5.86 0.15
N PHE A 59 -7.15 5.24 -0.93
CA PHE A 59 -5.72 5.02 -1.16
C PHE A 59 -5.31 5.53 -2.55
N PRO A 60 -5.51 6.82 -2.85
CA PRO A 60 -5.33 7.36 -4.18
C PRO A 60 -3.88 7.32 -4.66
N LEU A 61 -2.89 7.42 -3.75
CA LEU A 61 -1.49 7.40 -4.12
C LEU A 61 -1.04 5.96 -4.41
N LEU A 62 -1.34 5.03 -3.52
CA LEU A 62 -0.95 3.62 -3.70
C LEU A 62 -1.70 2.91 -4.84
N SER A 63 -2.88 3.39 -5.21
CA SER A 63 -3.64 2.85 -6.34
C SER A 63 -3.10 3.27 -7.72
N GLN A 64 -2.13 4.19 -7.77
CA GLN A 64 -1.49 4.61 -9.03
C GLN A 64 -0.44 3.60 -9.46
N GLU A 65 -0.38 3.30 -10.76
CA GLU A 65 0.63 2.38 -11.32
C GLU A 65 2.07 2.87 -11.13
N GLU A 66 2.28 4.19 -11.05
CA GLU A 66 3.59 4.81 -10.83
C GLU A 66 4.14 4.49 -9.42
N ASN A 67 3.28 4.11 -8.47
CA ASN A 67 3.63 3.86 -7.07
C ASN A 67 3.73 2.37 -6.73
N ASN A 68 3.90 1.48 -7.71
CA ASN A 68 4.03 0.03 -7.48
C ASN A 68 5.22 -0.32 -6.57
N ALA A 69 6.32 0.43 -6.70
CA ALA A 69 7.48 0.26 -5.84
C ALA A 69 7.16 0.54 -4.36
N GLU A 70 6.22 1.45 -4.09
CA GLU A 70 5.76 1.74 -2.72
C GLU A 70 4.81 0.67 -2.21
N LEU A 71 3.99 0.08 -3.08
CA LEU A 71 3.17 -1.08 -2.72
C LEU A 71 4.03 -2.30 -2.39
N GLU A 72 5.11 -2.50 -3.16
CA GLU A 72 6.05 -3.60 -2.93
C GLU A 72 6.76 -3.50 -1.57
N LYS A 73 7.04 -2.28 -1.10
CA LYS A 73 7.55 -2.08 0.26
C LYS A 73 6.55 -2.51 1.34
N VAL A 74 5.25 -2.51 1.06
CA VAL A 74 4.23 -3.05 1.97
C VAL A 74 4.16 -4.57 1.88
N MET A 75 4.30 -5.15 0.68
CA MET A 75 4.18 -6.58 0.44
C MET A 75 5.39 -7.37 0.93
N ASN A 76 6.61 -6.84 0.75
CA ASN A 76 7.86 -7.54 1.07
C ASN A 76 7.95 -8.05 2.52
N PRO A 77 7.61 -7.26 3.56
CA PRO A 77 7.62 -7.76 4.94
C PRO A 77 6.72 -8.99 5.16
N PHE A 78 5.58 -9.07 4.46
CA PHE A 78 4.72 -10.26 4.52
C PHE A 78 5.34 -11.43 3.75
N ARG A 79 5.93 -11.20 2.58
CA ARG A 79 6.66 -12.27 1.86
C ARG A 79 7.82 -12.83 2.68
N GLU A 80 8.61 -11.97 3.31
CA GLU A 80 9.72 -12.35 4.20
C GLU A 80 9.23 -13.11 5.44
N SER A 81 8.00 -12.85 5.88
CA SER A 81 7.36 -13.58 6.98
C SER A 81 6.76 -14.93 6.56
N GLY A 82 6.91 -15.33 5.28
CA GLY A 82 6.45 -16.61 4.75
C GLY A 82 5.08 -16.58 4.07
N TYR A 83 4.44 -15.43 3.91
CA TYR A 83 3.16 -15.33 3.21
C TYR A 83 3.38 -15.29 1.69
N GLN A 84 2.59 -16.04 0.94
CA GLN A 84 2.42 -15.81 -0.49
C GLN A 84 1.52 -14.58 -0.69
N VAL A 85 2.06 -13.52 -1.28
CA VAL A 85 1.36 -12.24 -1.45
C VAL A 85 1.03 -12.02 -2.92
N THR A 86 -0.26 -11.95 -3.25
CA THR A 86 -0.73 -11.58 -4.61
C THR A 86 -1.38 -10.20 -4.62
N LEU A 87 -1.21 -9.52 -5.74
CA LEU A 87 -1.73 -8.17 -5.98
C LEU A 87 -2.62 -8.19 -7.21
N ASP A 88 -3.91 -7.92 -7.01
CA ASP A 88 -4.87 -7.72 -8.08
C ASP A 88 -5.22 -6.24 -8.16
N LYS A 89 -5.10 -5.66 -9.35
CA LYS A 89 -5.46 -4.25 -9.55
C LYS A 89 -6.71 -4.14 -10.39
N SER A 90 -7.54 -3.18 -10.03
CA SER A 90 -8.72 -2.79 -10.80
C SER A 90 -8.74 -1.27 -10.97
N GLY A 91 -9.59 -0.77 -11.87
CA GLY A 91 -9.79 0.68 -12.01
C GLY A 91 -10.28 1.36 -10.72
N GLU A 92 -10.85 0.57 -9.81
CA GLU A 92 -11.45 1.01 -8.54
C GLU A 92 -10.47 0.96 -7.36
N GLY A 93 -9.29 0.35 -7.51
CA GLY A 93 -8.31 0.21 -6.44
C GLY A 93 -7.43 -1.01 -6.61
N PHE A 94 -7.10 -1.65 -5.49
CA PHE A 94 -6.30 -2.87 -5.50
C PHE A 94 -6.71 -3.82 -4.37
N THR A 95 -6.48 -5.10 -4.59
CA THR A 95 -6.67 -6.16 -3.62
C THR A 95 -5.31 -6.79 -3.33
N LEU A 96 -5.00 -6.93 -2.04
CA LEU A 96 -3.87 -7.74 -1.59
C LEU A 96 -4.41 -9.02 -0.97
N ASN A 97 -3.92 -10.16 -1.45
CA ASN A 97 -4.20 -11.45 -0.86
C ASN A 97 -2.94 -11.99 -0.19
N LEU A 98 -3.10 -12.51 1.01
CA LEU A 98 -2.07 -13.18 1.80
C LEU A 98 -2.49 -14.62 1.99
N ASP A 99 -1.69 -15.56 1.51
CA ASP A 99 -1.90 -17.00 1.63
C ASP A 99 -0.71 -17.62 2.39
N TRP A 100 -0.98 -18.47 3.36
CA TRP A 100 0.03 -19.23 4.11
C TRP A 100 -0.33 -20.71 4.22
N THR A 101 -1.21 -21.21 3.35
CA THR A 101 -1.59 -22.63 3.30
C THR A 101 -0.43 -23.51 2.88
N ASP A 102 0.45 -23.04 2.00
CA ASP A 102 1.57 -23.80 1.44
C ASP A 102 2.82 -23.83 2.32
N VAL A 103 2.85 -23.06 3.42
CA VAL A 103 4.01 -23.00 4.34
C VAL A 103 4.17 -24.28 5.17
N ASN A 104 3.23 -25.23 5.06
CA ASN A 104 3.26 -26.51 5.78
C ASN A 104 3.79 -27.70 4.95
N ASN A 105 4.24 -27.51 3.71
CA ASN A 105 4.88 -28.57 2.94
C ASN A 105 6.38 -28.26 2.72
N HIS A 106 7.18 -28.89 3.59
CA HIS A 106 8.65 -29.06 3.62
C HIS A 106 9.53 -28.00 4.29
#